data_AF-A0A2T0TFN7-F1
#
_entry.id   AF-A0A2T0TFN7-F1
#
_cell.length_a   1.000
_cell.length_b   1.000
_cell.length_c   1.000
_cell.angle_alpha   90.00
_cell.angle_beta   90.00
_cell.angle_gamma   90.00
#
_symmetry.space_group_name_H-M   'P 1'
#
loop_
_entity.id
_entity.type
_entity.pdbx_description
1 polymer ?
#
loop_
_entity_poly.entity_id
_entity_poly.type
_entity_poly.pdbx_seq_one_letter_code
_entity_poly.pdbx_strand_id
1 'polypeptide(L)'
;MLRGFLKLVSVMILVALSVLNIMIATGVYRSSGSGWQSLVLTMLLGLAFAAVHTWFFHTRFFLAPPAKPFPFHQVPDGPVLALQHEARLARDVTLVEAKIFAAAITMPQQFRRRVVEEYTPDRRTLTKACTIDVEIPGKLMVGNGSKHIHIPVVLNKKGELLDDFHILHANNDETQWLSYRQYLSLAAKVLHVLLLGAEGLGFNDPLPRETDKAEMLALRGIVERRDGRASDSVDPTGVDAIRTLEVANPVALKLAVKFVEQLTSHYAIVASIGNVGTEPRHRFKYHLTQTPDVKFTSPRSSRRWSLGGYVRLVFGTRPVRLTVDIANASTAESYHLHVHAPNDLYLAGQEAVGFSSILQRTAELAPTTPHCRFRRRLGQPHAHFYCRYMPTLQERERPTLVFKFFEVPPGTVLRATITAIAAFAILWLIGFVSSRFGESDTDAPAFLLAFPALAATWLGFDAPSRKLLEGTMSARFCLILTAVLSLAGSALFLLHESYPDNFEWPKLPDGRAFLGVTDAWWAVVVGLALVNAMRIGYQCLVRTWNYSHLLAKKVE
;
A
#
# COMPACT_ATOMS: atom_id res chain seq x y z
N MET A 1 -23.31 14.64 0.16
CA MET A 1 -24.26 13.78 0.90
C MET A 1 -23.62 12.97 2.03
N LEU A 2 -22.67 12.05 1.78
CA LEU A 2 -22.09 11.18 2.83
C LEU A 2 -21.44 11.92 4.01
N ARG A 3 -20.74 13.05 3.77
CA ARG A 3 -20.19 13.91 4.83
C ARG A 3 -21.27 14.56 5.70
N GLY A 4 -22.41 14.93 5.12
CA GLY A 4 -23.55 15.47 5.86
C GLY A 4 -24.23 14.40 6.71
N PHE A 5 -24.39 13.21 6.15
CA PHE A 5 -24.93 12.04 6.86
C PHE A 5 -24.04 11.61 8.03
N LEU A 6 -22.72 11.50 7.84
CA LEU A 6 -21.78 11.19 8.94
C LEU A 6 -21.77 12.25 10.04
N LYS A 7 -21.95 13.53 9.70
CA LYS A 7 -22.12 14.61 10.69
C LYS A 7 -23.43 14.45 11.46
N LEU A 8 -24.53 14.15 10.77
CA LEU A 8 -25.83 13.93 11.40
C LEU A 8 -25.79 12.71 12.32
N VAL A 9 -25.24 11.59 11.85
CA VAL A 9 -25.07 10.37 12.65
C VAL A 9 -24.16 10.60 13.85
N SER A 10 -23.05 11.35 13.71
CA SER A 10 -22.19 11.65 14.87
C SER A 10 -22.91 12.52 15.89
N VAL A 11 -23.67 13.53 15.45
CA VAL A 11 -24.46 14.39 16.34
C VAL A 11 -25.57 13.58 17.01
N MET A 12 -26.24 12.68 16.28
CA MET A 12 -27.26 11.80 16.86
C MET A 12 -26.69 10.80 17.85
N ILE A 13 -25.50 10.21 17.59
CA ILE A 13 -24.79 9.37 18.56
C ILE A 13 -24.39 10.19 19.79
N LEU A 14 -23.93 11.43 19.59
CA LEU A 14 -23.60 12.36 20.68
C LEU A 14 -24.82 12.62 21.56
N VAL A 15 -25.95 12.99 20.94
CA VAL A 15 -27.22 13.28 21.63
C VAL A 15 -27.76 12.02 22.31
N ALA A 16 -27.74 10.86 21.65
CA ALA A 16 -28.20 9.61 22.23
C ALA A 16 -27.35 9.16 23.42
N LEU A 17 -26.02 9.30 23.34
CA LEU A 17 -25.13 9.00 24.46
C LEU A 17 -25.31 10.01 25.60
N SER A 18 -25.52 11.31 25.31
CA SER A 18 -25.82 12.31 26.33
C SER A 18 -27.16 12.05 27.02
N VAL A 19 -28.21 11.71 26.27
CA VAL A 19 -29.52 11.34 26.82
C VAL A 19 -29.43 10.05 27.63
N LEU A 20 -28.70 9.05 27.16
CA LEU A 20 -28.46 7.81 27.91
C LEU A 20 -27.71 8.09 29.22
N ASN A 21 -26.70 8.98 29.20
CA ASN A 21 -25.95 9.38 30.38
C ASN A 21 -26.86 10.13 31.39
N ILE A 22 -27.74 11.02 30.89
CA ILE A 22 -28.73 11.71 31.72
C ILE A 22 -29.76 10.73 32.29
N MET A 23 -30.23 9.76 31.50
CA MET A 23 -31.19 8.74 31.95
C MET A 23 -30.59 7.77 32.96
N ILE A 24 -29.32 7.39 32.78
CA ILE A 24 -28.59 6.58 33.75
C ILE A 24 -28.35 7.40 35.03
N ALA A 25 -27.91 8.65 34.92
CA ALA A 25 -27.72 9.52 36.08
C ALA A 25 -29.04 9.74 36.84
N THR A 26 -30.14 10.04 36.14
CA THR A 26 -31.45 10.30 36.78
C THR A 26 -32.13 9.04 37.30
N GLY A 27 -31.98 7.90 36.62
CA GLY A 27 -32.50 6.60 37.04
C GLY A 27 -31.76 6.04 38.25
N VAL A 28 -30.42 6.05 38.22
CA VAL A 28 -29.58 5.57 39.33
C VAL A 28 -29.70 6.49 40.55
N TYR A 29 -29.78 7.82 40.35
CA TYR A 29 -29.96 8.77 41.46
C TYR A 29 -31.30 8.61 42.19
N ARG A 30 -32.34 8.08 41.53
CA ARG A 30 -33.63 7.79 42.16
C ARG A 30 -33.71 6.42 42.83
N SER A 31 -32.92 5.43 42.40
CA SER A 31 -33.04 4.04 42.89
C SER A 31 -31.98 3.65 43.93
N SER A 32 -30.84 4.35 44.01
CA SER A 32 -29.78 4.03 44.98
C SER A 32 -29.54 5.21 45.92
N GLY A 33 -29.75 5.02 47.22
CA GLY A 33 -29.56 6.04 48.26
C GLY A 33 -28.12 6.56 48.44
N SER A 34 -27.14 6.15 47.62
CA SER A 34 -25.77 6.67 47.63
C SER A 34 -25.43 7.40 46.33
N GLY A 35 -25.47 8.74 46.36
CA GLY A 35 -25.27 9.60 45.18
C GLY A 35 -23.92 9.45 44.47
N TRP A 36 -22.90 8.87 45.10
CA TRP A 36 -21.55 8.79 44.54
C TRP A 36 -21.38 7.76 43.41
N GLN A 37 -22.13 6.65 43.40
CA GLN A 37 -22.03 5.67 42.31
C GLN A 37 -22.51 6.28 40.98
N SER A 38 -23.58 7.07 41.03
CA SER A 38 -24.07 7.83 39.88
C SER A 38 -23.04 8.86 39.40
N LEU A 39 -22.29 9.47 40.33
CA LEU A 39 -21.26 10.46 40.02
C LEU A 39 -20.04 9.83 39.33
N VAL A 40 -19.54 8.70 39.84
CA VAL A 40 -18.39 7.97 39.24
C VAL A 40 -18.75 7.46 37.83
N LEU A 41 -19.93 6.87 37.67
CA LEU A 41 -20.39 6.40 36.36
C LEU A 41 -20.56 7.56 35.37
N THR A 42 -21.10 8.69 35.83
CA THR A 42 -21.23 9.91 35.02
C THR A 42 -19.86 10.48 34.64
N MET A 43 -18.87 10.46 35.54
CA MET A 43 -17.50 10.88 35.25
C MET A 43 -16.82 9.97 34.23
N LEU A 44 -16.94 8.65 34.36
CA LEU A 44 -16.36 7.70 33.40
C LEU A 44 -16.99 7.83 32.01
N LEU A 45 -18.32 7.96 31.95
CA LEU A 45 -19.03 8.20 30.69
C LEU A 45 -18.70 9.58 30.12
N GLY A 46 -18.53 10.60 30.97
CA GLY A 46 -18.09 11.94 30.60
C GLY A 46 -16.66 11.97 30.05
N LEU A 47 -15.73 11.22 30.64
CA LEU A 47 -14.35 11.08 30.15
C LEU A 47 -14.30 10.30 28.83
N ALA A 48 -15.05 9.20 28.72
CA ALA A 48 -15.18 8.46 27.46
C ALA A 48 -15.77 9.38 26.37
N PHE A 49 -16.79 10.18 26.70
CA PHE A 49 -17.38 11.17 25.82
C PHE A 49 -16.38 12.25 25.42
N ALA A 50 -15.64 12.83 26.37
CA ALA A 50 -14.63 13.84 26.11
C ALA A 50 -13.51 13.28 25.21
N ALA A 51 -13.08 12.02 25.42
CA ALA A 51 -12.10 11.35 24.58
C ALA A 51 -12.62 11.13 23.15
N VAL A 52 -13.86 10.65 22.99
CA VAL A 52 -14.50 10.47 21.68
C VAL A 52 -14.70 11.82 20.99
N HIS A 53 -15.18 12.84 21.70
CA HIS A 53 -15.38 14.19 21.18
C HIS A 53 -14.05 14.83 20.74
N THR A 54 -13.03 14.79 21.59
CA THR A 54 -11.67 15.30 21.31
C THR A 54 -11.06 14.57 20.13
N TRP A 55 -11.22 13.24 20.06
CA TRP A 55 -10.80 12.44 18.91
C TRP A 55 -11.54 12.85 17.63
N PHE A 56 -12.87 12.99 17.65
CA PHE A 56 -13.66 13.44 16.49
C PHE A 56 -13.29 14.86 16.04
N PHE A 57 -13.07 15.77 16.99
CA PHE A 57 -12.75 17.16 16.70
C PHE A 57 -11.34 17.30 16.14
N HIS A 58 -10.34 16.61 16.71
CA HIS A 58 -8.99 16.59 16.16
C HIS A 58 -8.90 15.82 14.84
N THR A 59 -9.59 14.68 14.70
CA THR A 59 -9.61 13.95 13.42
C THR A 59 -10.25 14.76 12.30
N ARG A 60 -11.20 15.67 12.59
CA ARG A 60 -11.72 16.62 11.59
C ARG A 60 -10.64 17.52 11.00
N PHE A 61 -9.68 17.99 11.80
CA PHE A 61 -8.55 18.78 11.30
C PHE A 61 -7.65 17.95 10.36
N PHE A 62 -7.45 16.66 10.68
CA PHE A 62 -6.67 15.74 9.83
C PHE A 62 -7.43 15.20 8.60
N LEU A 63 -8.76 15.39 8.56
CA LEU A 63 -9.62 15.05 7.42
C LEU A 63 -9.79 16.22 6.44
N ALA A 64 -8.86 17.18 6.45
CA ALA A 64 -8.80 18.20 5.41
C ALA A 64 -8.96 17.51 4.04
N PRO A 65 -9.87 18.00 3.18
CA PRO A 65 -10.02 17.42 1.85
C PRO A 65 -8.64 17.38 1.20
N PRO A 66 -8.30 16.31 0.47
CA PRO A 66 -7.05 16.28 -0.27
C PRO A 66 -6.95 17.58 -1.07
N ALA A 67 -5.75 18.17 -1.13
CA ALA A 67 -5.52 19.37 -1.92
C ALA A 67 -6.19 19.18 -3.28
N LYS A 68 -7.02 20.16 -3.69
CA LYS A 68 -7.62 20.10 -5.03
C LYS A 68 -6.46 19.96 -6.01
N PRO A 69 -6.54 19.04 -6.99
CA PRO A 69 -5.52 18.95 -8.00
C PRO A 69 -5.36 20.34 -8.62
N PHE A 70 -4.11 20.77 -8.83
CA PHE A 70 -3.85 22.03 -9.51
C PHE A 70 -4.52 21.95 -10.89
N PRO A 71 -5.28 22.99 -11.31
CA PRO A 71 -5.83 23.02 -12.64
C PRO A 71 -4.67 22.95 -13.63
N PHE A 72 -4.64 21.89 -14.45
CA PHE A 72 -3.63 21.75 -15.47
C PHE A 72 -3.99 22.69 -16.62
N HIS A 73 -3.15 23.71 -16.84
CA HIS A 73 -3.22 24.48 -18.08
C HIS A 73 -2.65 23.62 -19.20
N GLN A 74 -3.47 23.41 -20.23
CA GLN A 74 -3.01 22.74 -21.44
C GLN A 74 -1.92 23.55 -22.11
N VAL A 75 -0.96 22.84 -22.71
CA VAL A 75 0.10 23.49 -23.48
C VAL A 75 -0.54 24.10 -24.71
N PRO A 76 -0.33 25.41 -25.00
CA PRO A 76 -0.82 26.03 -26.22
C PRO A 76 -0.29 25.31 -27.48
N ASP A 77 -0.95 25.53 -28.62
CA ASP A 77 -0.51 24.91 -29.88
C ASP A 77 0.87 25.43 -30.35
N GLY A 78 1.29 26.63 -29.91
CA GLY A 78 2.58 27.24 -30.27
C GLY A 78 3.81 26.35 -29.98
N PRO A 79 4.01 25.88 -28.73
CA PRO A 79 5.05 24.91 -28.40
C PRO A 79 5.02 23.61 -29.22
N VAL A 80 3.83 23.13 -29.61
CA VAL A 80 3.68 21.92 -30.44
C VAL A 80 4.19 22.18 -31.85
N LEU A 81 3.81 23.32 -32.45
CA LEU A 81 4.31 23.75 -33.76
C LEU A 81 5.83 23.97 -33.74
N ALA A 82 6.37 24.52 -32.65
CA ALA A 82 7.81 24.69 -32.49
C ALA A 82 8.55 23.34 -32.44
N LEU A 83 8.01 22.34 -31.72
CA LEU A 83 8.57 20.98 -31.69
C LEU A 83 8.50 20.29 -33.06
N GLN A 84 7.39 20.43 -33.77
CA GLN A 84 7.25 19.90 -35.12
C GLN A 84 8.26 20.53 -36.08
N HIS A 85 8.40 21.85 -36.04
CA HIS A 85 9.37 22.58 -36.85
C HIS A 85 10.82 22.19 -36.49
N GLU A 86 11.14 22.05 -35.21
CA GLU A 86 12.45 21.56 -34.74
C GLU A 86 12.72 20.14 -35.27
N ALA A 87 11.72 19.26 -35.25
CA ALA A 87 11.84 17.89 -35.75
C ALA A 87 12.14 17.84 -37.26
N ARG A 88 11.55 18.73 -38.07
CA ARG A 88 11.82 18.84 -39.52
C ARG A 88 13.25 19.26 -39.84
N LEU A 89 13.82 20.15 -39.02
CA LEU A 89 15.15 20.71 -39.26
C LEU A 89 16.27 19.79 -38.74
N ALA A 90 15.96 18.95 -37.77
CA ALA A 90 16.95 18.15 -37.07
C ALA A 90 17.32 16.88 -37.84
N ARG A 91 18.62 16.69 -38.08
CA ARG A 91 19.18 15.54 -38.81
C ARG A 91 19.95 14.57 -37.92
N ASP A 92 19.82 14.73 -36.60
CA ASP A 92 20.56 13.98 -35.60
C ASP A 92 19.91 12.64 -35.21
N VAL A 93 18.73 12.33 -35.76
CA VAL A 93 18.04 11.05 -35.53
C VAL A 93 17.87 10.30 -36.84
N THR A 94 18.57 9.19 -36.97
CA THR A 94 18.46 8.26 -38.11
C THR A 94 17.18 7.43 -38.03
N LEU A 95 16.78 6.83 -39.16
CA LEU A 95 15.61 5.95 -39.22
C LEU A 95 15.79 4.70 -38.34
N VAL A 96 17.04 4.23 -38.21
CA VAL A 96 17.38 3.11 -37.36
C VAL A 96 17.22 3.48 -35.88
N GLU A 97 17.74 4.63 -35.45
CA GLU A 97 17.57 5.11 -34.07
C GLU A 97 16.10 5.38 -33.75
N ALA A 98 15.35 5.98 -34.68
CA ALA A 98 13.92 6.20 -34.53
C ALA A 98 13.16 4.89 -34.33
N LYS A 99 13.47 3.86 -35.14
CA LYS A 99 12.89 2.51 -34.99
C LYS A 99 13.27 1.87 -33.67
N ILE A 100 14.54 1.96 -33.25
CA ILE A 100 15.01 1.42 -31.97
C ILE A 100 14.28 2.09 -30.82
N PHE A 101 14.23 3.42 -30.77
CA PHE A 101 13.58 4.16 -29.70
C PHE A 101 12.08 3.85 -29.64
N ALA A 102 11.38 3.88 -30.78
CA ALA A 102 9.95 3.60 -30.83
C ALA A 102 9.62 2.13 -30.48
N ALA A 103 10.44 1.19 -30.93
CA ALA A 103 10.28 -0.22 -30.56
C ALA A 103 10.58 -0.45 -29.07
N ALA A 104 11.53 0.27 -28.47
CA ALA A 104 11.82 0.17 -27.04
C ALA A 104 10.67 0.70 -26.17
N ILE A 105 9.87 1.66 -26.66
CA ILE A 105 8.65 2.12 -25.98
C ILE A 105 7.49 1.15 -26.18
N THR A 106 7.26 0.70 -27.42
CA THR A 106 6.07 -0.07 -27.78
C THR A 106 6.19 -1.57 -27.52
N MET A 107 7.41 -2.09 -27.50
CA MET A 107 7.74 -3.51 -27.33
C MET A 107 8.97 -3.67 -26.40
N PRO A 108 8.90 -3.16 -25.15
CA PRO A 108 10.05 -3.11 -24.26
C PRO A 108 10.65 -4.49 -23.96
N GLN A 109 9.85 -5.56 -24.02
CA GLN A 109 10.31 -6.94 -23.81
C GLN A 109 11.39 -7.39 -24.80
N GLN A 110 11.45 -6.82 -25.99
CA GLN A 110 12.50 -7.12 -26.98
C GLN A 110 13.86 -6.51 -26.60
N PHE A 111 13.86 -5.49 -25.74
CA PHE A 111 15.05 -4.75 -25.34
C PHE A 111 15.46 -5.08 -23.91
N ARG A 112 14.52 -5.41 -23.01
CA ARG A 112 14.80 -5.67 -21.60
C ARG A 112 14.96 -7.17 -21.36
N ARG A 113 16.20 -7.62 -21.21
CA ARG A 113 16.51 -9.03 -20.90
C ARG A 113 16.11 -9.37 -19.47
N ARG A 114 16.41 -8.48 -18.53
CA ARG A 114 16.16 -8.72 -17.11
C ARG A 114 15.73 -7.44 -16.40
N VAL A 115 14.70 -7.56 -15.58
CA VAL A 115 14.30 -6.53 -14.62
C VAL A 115 14.34 -7.14 -13.22
N VAL A 116 15.01 -6.45 -12.30
CA VAL A 116 15.06 -6.80 -10.87
C VAL A 116 14.50 -5.64 -10.08
N GLU A 117 13.37 -5.83 -9.43
CA GLU A 117 12.80 -4.86 -8.51
C GLU A 117 13.04 -5.28 -7.06
N GLU A 118 13.43 -4.33 -6.23
CA GLU A 118 13.64 -4.49 -4.80
C GLU A 118 12.81 -3.45 -4.07
N TYR A 119 11.97 -3.90 -3.14
CA TYR A 119 11.15 -3.04 -2.31
C TYR A 119 11.59 -3.16 -0.86
N THR A 120 11.88 -2.01 -0.27
CA THR A 120 12.19 -1.88 1.15
C THR A 120 11.14 -1.01 1.80
N PRO A 121 10.30 -1.55 2.69
CA PRO A 121 9.29 -0.78 3.40
C PRO A 121 9.95 0.11 4.45
N ASP A 122 9.68 1.41 4.39
CA ASP A 122 10.12 2.38 5.39
C ASP A 122 8.98 2.69 6.38
N ARG A 123 8.61 3.95 6.63
CA ARG A 123 7.56 4.33 7.59
C ARG A 123 6.18 4.25 6.96
N ARG A 124 5.96 5.13 6.00
CA ARG A 124 4.72 5.27 5.22
C ARG A 124 4.96 5.05 3.73
N THR A 125 6.22 4.87 3.35
CA THR A 125 6.68 4.77 1.99
C THR A 125 7.34 3.41 1.75
N LEU A 126 7.49 3.08 0.48
CA LEU A 126 8.26 1.96 -0.03
C LEU A 126 9.37 2.54 -0.88
N THR A 127 10.62 2.30 -0.51
CA THR A 127 11.72 2.58 -1.42
C THR A 127 11.78 1.45 -2.43
N LYS A 128 11.60 1.80 -3.71
CA LYS A 128 11.74 0.90 -4.85
C LYS A 128 13.10 1.14 -5.48
N ALA A 129 13.93 0.10 -5.55
CA ALA A 129 15.10 0.05 -6.41
C ALA A 129 14.80 -0.88 -7.58
N CYS A 130 15.10 -0.46 -8.81
CA CYS A 130 14.87 -1.27 -9.99
C CYS A 130 16.11 -1.28 -10.87
N THR A 131 16.61 -2.47 -11.17
CA THR A 131 17.72 -2.70 -12.10
C THR A 131 17.16 -3.26 -13.40
N ILE A 132 17.47 -2.60 -14.52
CA ILE A 132 17.06 -3.00 -15.86
C ILE A 132 18.31 -3.32 -16.67
N ASP A 133 18.39 -4.54 -17.16
CA ASP A 133 19.38 -4.97 -18.13
C ASP A 133 18.77 -4.85 -19.54
N VAL A 134 19.32 -3.92 -20.33
CA VAL A 134 18.93 -3.64 -21.71
C VAL A 134 19.93 -4.26 -22.67
N GLU A 135 19.44 -4.88 -23.74
CA GLU A 135 20.23 -5.36 -24.87
C GLU A 135 19.55 -4.91 -26.16
N ILE A 136 20.29 -4.26 -27.05
CA ILE A 136 19.75 -3.82 -28.33
C ILE A 136 19.84 -4.98 -29.32
N PRO A 137 18.72 -5.40 -29.95
CA PRO A 137 18.76 -6.51 -30.90
C PRO A 137 19.75 -6.24 -32.05
N GLY A 138 20.73 -7.13 -32.25
CA GLY A 138 21.78 -6.95 -33.25
C GLY A 138 21.25 -6.73 -34.68
N LYS A 139 20.07 -7.27 -35.00
CA LYS A 139 19.38 -7.05 -36.30
C LYS A 139 19.03 -5.57 -36.55
N LEU A 140 18.83 -4.79 -35.49
CA LEU A 140 18.56 -3.36 -35.57
C LEU A 140 19.85 -2.53 -35.63
N MET A 141 21.00 -3.11 -35.33
CA MET A 141 22.30 -2.43 -35.31
C MET A 141 23.07 -2.51 -36.64
N VAL A 142 22.62 -3.34 -37.59
CA VAL A 142 23.33 -3.54 -38.86
C VAL A 142 23.37 -2.24 -39.67
N GLY A 143 24.57 -1.72 -39.91
CA GLY A 143 24.80 -0.56 -40.77
C GLY A 143 24.79 0.80 -40.06
N ASN A 144 24.69 0.85 -38.73
CA ASN A 144 24.71 2.12 -38.00
C ASN A 144 25.94 2.26 -37.10
N GLY A 145 26.78 3.25 -37.40
CA GLY A 145 27.92 3.67 -36.59
C GLY A 145 27.57 4.69 -35.51
N SER A 146 26.29 4.80 -35.14
CA SER A 146 25.85 5.81 -34.17
C SER A 146 26.57 5.63 -32.84
N LYS A 147 27.12 6.74 -32.36
CA LYS A 147 27.85 6.81 -31.10
C LYS A 147 26.90 6.85 -29.89
N HIS A 148 25.65 7.25 -30.09
CA HIS A 148 24.70 7.49 -29.02
C HIS A 148 23.31 6.96 -29.36
N ILE A 149 22.80 6.04 -28.54
CA ILE A 149 21.43 5.54 -28.67
C ILE A 149 20.64 5.94 -27.44
N HIS A 150 19.47 6.53 -27.66
CA HIS A 150 18.55 6.86 -26.59
C HIS A 150 17.64 5.67 -26.30
N ILE A 151 17.49 5.30 -25.03
CA ILE A 151 16.64 4.19 -24.61
C ILE A 151 15.70 4.64 -23.48
N PRO A 152 14.40 4.32 -23.55
CA PRO A 152 13.45 4.53 -22.45
C PRO A 152 13.73 3.57 -21.28
N VAL A 153 14.24 4.11 -20.17
CA VAL A 153 14.51 3.35 -18.95
C VAL A 153 13.23 3.15 -18.15
N VAL A 154 12.43 4.21 -17.99
CA VAL A 154 11.18 4.17 -17.22
C VAL A 154 10.04 4.72 -18.08
N LEU A 155 8.87 4.08 -18.02
CA LEU A 155 7.66 4.53 -18.71
C LEU A 155 6.55 4.67 -17.66
N ASN A 156 6.22 5.90 -17.30
CA ASN A 156 5.26 6.20 -16.23
C ASN A 156 4.01 6.83 -16.80
N LYS A 157 2.89 6.69 -16.10
CA LYS A 157 1.64 7.32 -16.52
C LYS A 157 1.75 8.84 -16.38
N LYS A 158 1.21 9.58 -17.34
CA LYS A 158 1.15 11.03 -17.22
C LYS A 158 0.35 11.44 -15.97
N GLY A 159 0.88 12.43 -15.25
CA GLY A 159 0.33 12.91 -13.99
C GLY A 159 0.76 12.10 -12.76
N GLU A 160 1.48 10.99 -12.93
CA GLU A 160 2.13 10.30 -11.82
C GLU A 160 3.33 11.11 -11.32
N LEU A 161 3.42 11.30 -10.01
CA LEU A 161 4.55 11.95 -9.37
C LEU A 161 5.57 10.89 -8.96
N LEU A 162 6.84 11.17 -9.21
CA LEU A 162 7.95 10.33 -8.77
C LEU A 162 8.68 11.05 -7.64
N ASP A 163 8.53 10.54 -6.42
CA ASP A 163 9.25 11.05 -5.26
C ASP A 163 10.66 10.43 -5.21
N ASP A 164 11.66 11.25 -4.88
CA ASP A 164 13.08 10.84 -4.74
C ASP A 164 13.61 10.00 -5.92
N PHE A 165 13.30 10.41 -7.15
CA PHE A 165 13.69 9.67 -8.34
C PHE A 165 15.15 9.93 -8.74
N HIS A 166 15.94 8.85 -8.83
CA HIS A 166 17.35 8.90 -9.25
C HIS A 166 17.66 7.77 -10.23
N ILE A 167 18.51 8.03 -11.24
CA ILE A 167 19.01 7.02 -12.19
C ILE A 167 20.53 6.93 -12.07
N LEU A 168 21.00 5.70 -11.90
CA LEU A 168 22.39 5.32 -11.77
C LEU A 168 22.76 4.33 -12.88
N HIS A 169 24.01 4.39 -13.31
CA HIS A 169 24.60 3.40 -14.21
C HIS A 169 24.96 2.12 -13.44
N ALA A 170 25.45 1.10 -14.14
CA ALA A 170 25.94 -0.14 -13.55
C ALA A 170 26.98 0.05 -12.42
N ASN A 171 27.78 1.11 -12.51
CA ASN A 171 28.85 1.45 -11.57
C ASN A 171 28.39 2.32 -10.39
N ASN A 172 27.08 2.57 -10.27
CA ASN A 172 26.47 3.56 -9.37
C ASN A 172 26.81 5.03 -9.67
N ASP A 173 27.43 5.32 -10.82
CA ASP A 173 27.62 6.69 -11.29
C ASP A 173 26.28 7.28 -11.79
N GLU A 174 26.06 8.58 -11.58
CA GLU A 174 24.87 9.24 -12.12
C GLU A 174 24.87 9.21 -13.65
N THR A 175 23.75 8.76 -14.24
CA THR A 175 23.60 8.70 -15.70
C THR A 175 22.97 9.99 -16.21
N GLN A 176 23.49 10.53 -17.31
CA GLN A 176 22.83 11.63 -18.01
C GLN A 176 21.53 11.13 -18.65
N TRP A 177 20.44 11.80 -18.29
CA TRP A 177 19.10 11.54 -18.79
C TRP A 177 18.53 12.81 -19.37
N LEU A 178 17.65 12.66 -20.36
CA LEU A 178 17.11 13.81 -21.07
C LEU A 178 16.18 14.61 -20.17
N SER A 179 16.33 15.94 -20.16
CA SER A 179 15.30 16.83 -19.62
C SER A 179 13.98 16.64 -20.35
N TYR A 180 12.86 17.04 -19.74
CA TYR A 180 11.54 16.87 -20.33
C TYR A 180 11.43 17.50 -21.74
N ARG A 181 12.03 18.69 -21.95
CA ARG A 181 12.07 19.34 -23.26
C ARG A 181 12.89 18.56 -24.28
N GLN A 182 14.06 18.06 -23.89
CA GLN A 182 14.90 17.24 -24.77
C GLN A 182 14.22 15.93 -25.15
N TYR A 183 13.52 15.31 -24.20
CA TYR A 183 12.69 14.13 -24.45
C TYR A 183 11.56 14.43 -25.46
N LEU A 184 10.83 15.52 -25.29
CA LEU A 184 9.77 15.91 -26.23
C LEU A 184 10.31 16.19 -27.63
N SER A 185 11.46 16.87 -27.73
CA SER A 185 12.15 17.09 -29.00
C SER A 185 12.56 15.77 -29.65
N LEU A 186 13.16 14.84 -28.88
CA LEU A 186 13.47 13.49 -29.37
C LEU A 186 12.22 12.75 -29.84
N ALA A 187 11.14 12.76 -29.06
CA ALA A 187 9.89 12.10 -29.44
C ALA A 187 9.29 12.68 -30.73
N ALA A 188 9.38 14.01 -30.92
CA ALA A 188 8.94 14.67 -32.13
C ALA A 188 9.78 14.26 -33.35
N LYS A 189 11.12 14.28 -33.22
CA LYS A 189 12.04 13.81 -34.26
C LYS A 189 11.78 12.35 -34.64
N VAL A 190 11.60 11.48 -33.66
CA VAL A 190 11.32 10.06 -33.90
C VAL A 190 9.99 9.90 -34.64
N LEU A 191 8.93 10.60 -34.23
CA LEU A 191 7.66 10.56 -34.94
C LEU A 191 7.80 11.02 -36.39
N HIS A 192 8.48 12.16 -36.60
CA HIS A 192 8.74 12.71 -37.93
C HIS A 192 9.43 11.71 -38.86
N VAL A 193 10.53 11.12 -38.38
CA VAL A 193 11.32 10.14 -39.13
C VAL A 193 10.54 8.85 -39.40
N LEU A 194 9.69 8.41 -38.47
CA LEU A 194 8.81 7.27 -38.70
C LEU A 194 7.75 7.56 -39.77
N LEU A 195 7.20 8.77 -39.81
CA LEU A 195 6.24 9.19 -40.83
C LEU A 195 6.89 9.33 -42.20
N LEU A 196 8.10 9.91 -42.30
CA LEU A 196 8.87 9.91 -43.55
C LEU A 196 9.12 8.48 -44.04
N GLY A 197 9.53 7.58 -43.14
CA GLY A 197 9.73 6.17 -43.45
C GLY A 197 8.44 5.42 -43.81
N ALA A 198 7.29 5.89 -43.34
CA ALA A 198 5.97 5.38 -43.72
C ALA A 198 5.60 5.83 -45.14
N GLU A 199 5.88 7.07 -45.50
CA GLU A 199 5.64 7.61 -46.84
C GLU A 199 6.66 7.14 -47.89
N GLY A 200 7.78 6.53 -47.46
CA GLY A 200 8.88 6.17 -48.36
C GLY A 200 9.71 7.38 -48.79
N LEU A 201 9.68 8.45 -48.02
CA LEU A 201 10.37 9.71 -48.27
C LEU A 201 11.75 9.75 -47.61
N GLY A 202 12.66 10.51 -48.20
CA GLY A 202 13.98 10.80 -47.62
C GLY A 202 13.91 11.91 -46.56
N PHE A 203 15.00 12.07 -45.79
CA PHE A 203 15.08 13.07 -44.71
C PHE A 203 14.92 14.53 -45.15
N ASN A 204 15.13 14.83 -46.44
CA ASN A 204 15.01 16.19 -46.97
C ASN A 204 13.64 16.46 -47.62
N ASP A 205 12.81 15.41 -47.77
CA ASP A 205 11.54 15.54 -48.45
C ASP A 205 10.49 16.07 -47.47
N PRO A 206 9.65 17.02 -47.87
CA PRO A 206 8.56 17.49 -47.03
C PRO A 206 7.48 16.40 -46.88
N LEU A 207 6.92 16.26 -45.68
CA LEU A 207 5.76 15.39 -45.47
C LEU A 207 4.55 15.90 -46.29
N PRO A 208 3.69 15.00 -46.81
CA PRO A 208 2.41 15.38 -47.38
C PRO A 208 1.57 16.18 -46.38
N ARG A 209 0.75 17.13 -46.86
CA ARG A 209 -0.02 18.04 -45.99
C ARG A 209 -0.91 17.32 -44.97
N GLU A 210 -1.48 16.17 -45.34
CA GLU A 210 -2.33 15.39 -44.45
C GLU A 210 -1.52 14.71 -43.34
N THR A 211 -0.40 14.10 -43.71
CA THR A 211 0.57 13.48 -42.78
C THR A 211 1.19 14.50 -41.84
N ASP A 212 1.50 15.70 -42.35
CA ASP A 212 2.00 16.83 -41.58
C ASP A 212 0.99 17.33 -40.54
N LYS A 213 -0.29 17.39 -40.92
CA LYS A 213 -1.38 17.74 -40.01
C LYS A 213 -1.61 16.64 -38.96
N ALA A 214 -1.53 15.37 -39.35
CA ALA A 214 -1.65 14.24 -38.44
C ALA A 214 -0.51 14.20 -37.42
N GLU A 215 0.72 14.50 -37.85
CA GLU A 215 1.89 14.65 -36.98
C GLU A 215 1.65 15.71 -35.91
N MET A 216 1.20 16.91 -36.30
CA MET A 216 0.89 18.00 -35.36
C MET A 216 -0.16 17.58 -34.32
N LEU A 217 -1.25 16.92 -34.74
CA LEU A 217 -2.29 16.45 -33.83
C LEU A 217 -1.79 15.36 -32.87
N ALA A 218 -0.94 14.46 -33.35
CA ALA A 218 -0.30 13.44 -32.51
C ALA A 218 0.68 14.06 -31.50
N LEU A 219 1.50 15.03 -31.91
CA LEU A 219 2.41 15.75 -31.02
C LEU A 219 1.65 16.52 -29.95
N ARG A 220 0.49 17.09 -30.28
CA ARG A 220 -0.40 17.71 -29.30
C ARG A 220 -0.80 16.71 -28.22
N GLY A 221 -1.21 15.50 -28.58
CA GLY A 221 -1.53 14.43 -27.63
C GLY A 221 -0.33 13.98 -26.78
N ILE A 222 0.86 13.92 -27.37
CA ILE A 222 2.11 13.58 -26.65
C ILE A 222 2.50 14.69 -25.66
N VAL A 223 2.33 15.97 -26.01
CA VAL A 223 2.67 17.12 -25.16
C VAL A 223 1.59 17.38 -24.09
N GLU A 224 0.35 16.94 -24.33
CA GLU A 224 -0.79 17.16 -23.44
C GLU A 224 -0.49 16.71 -22.00
N ARG A 225 -0.81 17.58 -21.04
CA ARG A 225 -0.70 17.30 -19.60
C ARG A 225 -2.01 16.69 -19.13
N ARG A 226 -2.01 15.42 -18.72
CA ARG A 226 -3.20 14.72 -18.23
C ARG A 226 -3.13 14.48 -16.73
N ASP A 227 -4.25 14.69 -16.05
CA ASP A 227 -4.47 14.16 -14.72
C ASP A 227 -4.80 12.66 -14.87
N GLY A 228 -4.07 11.79 -14.18
CA GLY A 228 -4.26 10.33 -14.24
C GLY A 228 -5.66 9.84 -13.83
N ARG A 229 -6.56 10.75 -13.42
CA ARG A 229 -7.98 10.48 -13.13
C ARG A 229 -8.92 10.63 -14.33
N ALA A 230 -8.54 11.34 -15.38
CA ALA A 230 -9.32 11.44 -16.62
C ALA A 230 -9.00 10.24 -17.52
N SER A 231 -9.38 9.04 -17.06
CA SER A 231 -8.88 7.75 -17.56
C SER A 231 -9.38 7.34 -18.95
N ASP A 232 -10.53 7.82 -19.43
CA ASP A 232 -11.23 7.03 -20.47
C ASP A 232 -11.40 7.71 -21.84
N SER A 233 -10.85 8.91 -22.04
CA SER A 233 -10.73 9.49 -23.39
C SER A 233 -9.27 9.80 -23.69
N VAL A 234 -8.51 8.80 -24.14
CA VAL A 234 -7.38 9.05 -25.08
C VAL A 234 -7.93 10.05 -26.09
N ASP A 235 -7.25 11.17 -26.31
CA ASP A 235 -7.68 12.14 -27.33
C ASP A 235 -7.52 11.40 -28.65
N PRO A 236 -8.59 10.77 -29.16
CA PRO A 236 -8.43 9.76 -30.17
C PRO A 236 -8.02 10.43 -31.49
N THR A 237 -8.19 11.77 -31.58
CA THR A 237 -7.97 12.54 -32.79
C THR A 237 -6.55 12.45 -33.32
N GLY A 238 -5.52 12.45 -32.46
CA GLY A 238 -4.12 12.37 -32.92
C GLY A 238 -3.73 10.96 -33.39
N VAL A 239 -4.11 9.93 -32.63
CA VAL A 239 -3.84 8.53 -32.97
C VAL A 239 -4.63 8.10 -34.20
N ASP A 240 -5.90 8.49 -34.27
CA ASP A 240 -6.79 8.17 -35.40
C ASP A 240 -6.35 8.90 -36.66
N ALA A 241 -5.92 10.17 -36.58
CA ALA A 241 -5.43 10.91 -37.73
C ALA A 241 -4.23 10.23 -38.41
N ILE A 242 -3.30 9.67 -37.62
CA ILE A 242 -2.18 8.89 -38.18
C ILE A 242 -2.67 7.54 -38.72
N ARG A 243 -3.59 6.88 -38.03
CA ARG A 243 -4.10 5.55 -38.41
C ARG A 243 -4.82 5.56 -39.76
N THR A 244 -5.44 6.67 -40.15
CA THR A 244 -6.17 6.82 -41.42
C THR A 244 -5.30 7.23 -42.60
N LEU A 245 -4.00 7.46 -42.41
CA LEU A 245 -3.11 7.85 -43.51
C LEU A 245 -2.91 6.68 -44.48
N GLU A 246 -3.02 6.98 -45.77
CA GLU A 246 -2.65 6.06 -46.85
C GLU A 246 -1.18 6.26 -47.19
N VAL A 247 -0.33 5.28 -46.85
CA VAL A 247 1.13 5.43 -46.93
C VAL A 247 1.78 4.25 -47.66
N ALA A 248 3.00 4.47 -48.17
CA ALA A 248 3.76 3.45 -48.91
C ALA A 248 4.17 2.24 -48.03
N ASN A 249 4.50 2.47 -46.76
CA ASN A 249 5.01 1.46 -45.83
C ASN A 249 4.12 1.37 -44.57
N PRO A 250 3.11 0.46 -44.57
CA PRO A 250 2.18 0.32 -43.46
C PRO A 250 2.82 -0.20 -42.17
N VAL A 251 3.98 -0.85 -42.24
CA VAL A 251 4.69 -1.35 -41.05
C VAL A 251 5.27 -0.21 -40.23
N ALA A 252 5.88 0.78 -40.90
CA ALA A 252 6.39 1.98 -40.24
C ALA A 252 5.24 2.80 -39.62
N LEU A 253 4.12 2.93 -40.34
CA LEU A 253 2.92 3.60 -39.82
C LEU A 253 2.37 2.90 -38.56
N LYS A 254 2.27 1.57 -38.59
CA LYS A 254 1.81 0.80 -37.42
C LYS A 254 2.70 1.01 -36.19
N LEU A 255 4.01 1.17 -36.38
CA LEU A 255 4.94 1.51 -35.30
C LEU A 255 4.71 2.93 -34.80
N ALA A 256 4.52 3.91 -35.70
CA ALA A 256 4.21 5.30 -35.35
C ALA A 256 2.90 5.41 -34.56
N VAL A 257 1.84 4.73 -34.99
CA VAL A 257 0.54 4.69 -34.28
C VAL A 257 0.71 4.19 -32.85
N LYS A 258 1.38 3.04 -32.66
CA LYS A 258 1.63 2.48 -31.33
C LYS A 258 2.51 3.39 -30.47
N PHE A 259 3.50 4.04 -31.08
CA PHE A 259 4.38 4.96 -30.40
C PHE A 259 3.61 6.16 -29.84
N VAL A 260 2.76 6.77 -30.66
CA VAL A 260 1.90 7.90 -30.26
C VAL A 260 0.88 7.46 -29.21
N GLU A 261 0.25 6.30 -29.38
CA GLU A 261 -0.72 5.75 -28.41
C GLU A 261 -0.10 5.58 -27.01
N GLN A 262 1.12 5.02 -26.94
CA GLN A 262 1.86 4.89 -25.68
C GLN A 262 2.24 6.24 -25.09
N LEU A 263 2.79 7.16 -25.90
CA LEU A 263 3.25 8.48 -25.41
C LEU A 263 2.13 9.49 -25.14
N THR A 264 0.91 9.23 -25.60
CA THR A 264 -0.26 10.03 -25.24
C THR A 264 -0.68 9.75 -23.78
N SER A 265 -0.53 8.50 -23.33
CA SER A 265 -0.92 8.06 -21.98
C SER A 265 0.25 8.03 -20.97
N HIS A 266 1.47 7.87 -21.46
CA HIS A 266 2.67 7.74 -20.65
C HIS A 266 3.73 8.78 -21.04
N TYR A 267 4.68 9.03 -20.15
CA TYR A 267 5.92 9.72 -20.47
C TYR A 267 7.10 8.80 -20.22
N ALA A 268 8.12 8.92 -21.07
CA ALA A 268 9.33 8.12 -20.96
C ALA A 268 10.46 8.93 -20.30
N ILE A 269 11.18 8.28 -19.39
CA ILE A 269 12.44 8.77 -18.87
C ILE A 269 13.55 8.08 -19.67
N VAL A 270 14.32 8.89 -20.39
CA VAL A 270 15.24 8.43 -21.43
C VAL A 270 16.68 8.62 -20.97
N ALA A 271 17.45 7.52 -20.99
CA ALA A 271 18.88 7.56 -20.81
C ALA A 271 19.59 7.46 -22.17
N SER A 272 20.77 8.07 -22.25
CA SER A 272 21.64 8.00 -23.42
C SER A 272 22.69 6.93 -23.21
N ILE A 273 22.82 6.02 -24.17
CA ILE A 273 23.83 4.95 -24.19
C ILE A 273 24.94 5.36 -25.13
N GLY A 274 26.16 5.52 -24.60
CA GLY A 274 27.36 5.66 -25.41
C GLY A 274 27.94 4.29 -25.80
N ASN A 275 28.68 4.23 -26.90
CA ASN A 275 29.53 3.09 -27.27
C ASN A 275 28.79 1.74 -27.43
N VAL A 276 27.64 1.74 -28.10
CA VAL A 276 26.82 0.53 -28.31
C VAL A 276 27.55 -0.61 -29.05
N GLY A 277 28.67 -0.33 -29.72
CA GLY A 277 29.47 -1.34 -30.42
C GLY A 277 30.34 -2.24 -29.53
N THR A 278 30.70 -1.82 -28.31
CA THR A 278 31.65 -2.57 -27.46
C THR A 278 30.97 -3.46 -26.44
N GLU A 279 29.81 -3.05 -25.93
CA GLU A 279 29.07 -3.78 -24.91
C GLU A 279 27.65 -4.08 -25.42
N PRO A 280 27.27 -5.36 -25.58
CA PRO A 280 25.92 -5.70 -26.08
C PRO A 280 24.84 -5.40 -25.04
N ARG A 281 25.20 -5.33 -23.75
CA ARG A 281 24.27 -5.25 -22.63
C ARG A 281 24.61 -4.06 -21.74
N HIS A 282 23.63 -3.20 -21.54
CA HIS A 282 23.72 -2.04 -20.66
C HIS A 282 22.82 -2.23 -19.44
N ARG A 283 23.28 -1.78 -18.28
CA ARG A 283 22.54 -1.90 -17.02
C ARG A 283 22.23 -0.52 -16.47
N PHE A 284 20.94 -0.26 -16.25
CA PHE A 284 20.45 0.91 -15.55
C PHE A 284 19.89 0.51 -14.20
N LYS A 285 20.12 1.33 -13.19
CA LYS A 285 19.50 1.20 -11.88
C LYS A 285 18.77 2.49 -11.58
N TYR A 286 17.55 2.43 -11.10
CA TYR A 286 16.87 3.61 -10.60
C TYR A 286 16.26 3.37 -9.22
N HIS A 287 16.18 4.45 -8.47
CA HIS A 287 15.59 4.51 -7.14
C HIS A 287 14.40 5.46 -7.18
N LEU A 288 13.33 5.11 -6.47
CA LEU A 288 12.21 6.00 -6.23
C LEU A 288 11.51 5.65 -4.92
N THR A 289 10.87 6.64 -4.33
CA THR A 289 10.01 6.49 -3.17
C THR A 289 8.56 6.37 -3.65
N GLN A 290 7.89 5.29 -3.27
CA GLN A 290 6.48 5.07 -3.56
C GLN A 290 5.66 5.18 -2.28
N THR A 291 4.55 5.91 -2.33
CA THR A 291 3.53 5.82 -1.29
C THR A 291 2.56 4.69 -1.66
N PRO A 292 2.55 3.55 -0.94
CA PRO A 292 1.66 2.45 -1.27
C PRO A 292 0.20 2.88 -1.15
N ASP A 293 -0.61 2.42 -2.10
CA ASP A 293 -2.06 2.50 -1.98
C ASP A 293 -2.52 1.65 -0.80
N VAL A 294 -2.81 2.30 0.33
CA VAL A 294 -3.39 1.64 1.49
C VAL A 294 -4.86 1.32 1.19
N LYS A 295 -5.10 0.18 0.55
CA LYS A 295 -6.45 -0.35 0.40
C LYS A 295 -6.90 -0.93 1.74
N PHE A 296 -7.90 -0.30 2.36
CA PHE A 296 -8.49 -0.77 3.61
C PHE A 296 -9.37 -2.02 3.45
N THR A 297 -9.47 -2.56 2.24
CA THR A 297 -10.31 -3.70 1.91
C THR A 297 -9.51 -4.82 1.27
N SER A 298 -10.10 -6.02 1.29
CA SER A 298 -9.57 -7.15 0.55
C SER A 298 -9.47 -6.79 -0.94
N PRO A 299 -8.40 -7.18 -1.66
CA PRO A 299 -8.28 -6.95 -3.11
C PRO A 299 -9.50 -7.43 -3.92
N ARG A 300 -10.25 -8.41 -3.40
CA ARG A 300 -11.46 -8.96 -4.02
C ARG A 300 -12.73 -8.15 -3.78
N SER A 301 -12.73 -7.22 -2.83
CA SER A 301 -13.91 -6.42 -2.50
C SER A 301 -13.83 -5.05 -3.17
N SER A 302 -14.83 -4.72 -3.98
CA SER A 302 -14.98 -3.39 -4.57
C SER A 302 -15.31 -2.30 -3.54
N ARG A 303 -15.71 -2.67 -2.32
CA ARG A 303 -15.94 -1.69 -1.25
C ARG A 303 -14.60 -1.03 -0.90
N ARG A 304 -14.60 0.30 -0.82
CA ARG A 304 -13.40 1.10 -0.53
C ARG A 304 -13.02 1.10 0.96
N TRP A 305 -13.88 0.58 1.82
CA TRP A 305 -13.81 0.70 3.27
C TRP A 305 -14.27 -0.60 3.94
N SER A 306 -13.45 -1.10 4.87
CA SER A 306 -13.86 -2.12 5.84
C SER A 306 -13.72 -1.53 7.23
N LEU A 307 -14.67 -1.84 8.12
CA LEU A 307 -14.63 -1.40 9.52
C LEU A 307 -13.29 -1.80 10.15
N GLY A 308 -12.80 -3.01 9.88
CA GLY A 308 -11.51 -3.49 10.37
C GLY A 308 -10.32 -2.68 9.85
N GLY A 309 -10.34 -2.25 8.59
CA GLY A 309 -9.30 -1.37 8.03
C GLY A 309 -9.30 0.01 8.68
N TYR A 310 -10.48 0.57 8.96
CA TYR A 310 -10.60 1.85 9.67
C TYR A 310 -10.09 1.75 11.10
N VAL A 311 -10.54 0.75 11.85
CA VAL A 311 -10.13 0.53 13.24
C VAL A 311 -8.60 0.34 13.31
N ARG A 312 -8.00 -0.31 12.30
CA ARG A 312 -6.54 -0.42 12.20
C ARG A 312 -5.84 0.93 12.08
N LEU A 313 -6.36 1.80 11.23
CA LEU A 313 -5.83 3.16 11.04
C LEU A 313 -5.92 3.96 12.35
N VAL A 314 -7.06 3.88 13.04
CA VAL A 314 -7.31 4.60 14.31
C VAL A 314 -6.32 4.18 15.39
N PHE A 315 -6.07 2.88 15.54
CA PHE A 315 -5.08 2.37 16.50
C PHE A 315 -3.63 2.47 16.01
N GLY A 316 -3.39 3.17 14.90
CA GLY A 316 -2.06 3.32 14.29
C GLY A 316 -1.42 1.99 13.91
N THR A 317 -2.21 0.94 13.72
CA THR A 317 -1.74 -0.38 13.30
C THR A 317 -1.65 -0.39 11.79
N ARG A 318 -0.43 -0.57 11.29
CA ARG A 318 -0.18 -0.47 9.85
C ARG A 318 -0.61 -1.77 9.15
N PRO A 319 -0.96 -1.71 7.86
CA PRO A 319 -1.41 -2.89 7.15
C PRO A 319 -0.31 -3.94 7.09
N VAL A 320 -0.61 -5.13 7.60
CA VAL A 320 0.22 -6.35 7.56
C VAL A 320 0.34 -6.92 6.13
N ARG A 321 -0.08 -6.16 5.12
CA ARG A 321 -0.23 -6.61 3.73
C ARG A 321 0.42 -5.58 2.83
N LEU A 322 1.47 -6.01 2.15
CA LEU A 322 2.10 -5.24 1.09
C LEU A 322 1.52 -5.71 -0.25
N THR A 323 1.03 -4.78 -1.06
CA THR A 323 0.57 -5.07 -2.43
C THR A 323 1.50 -4.37 -3.40
N VAL A 324 2.10 -5.13 -4.32
CA VAL A 324 3.06 -4.63 -5.31
C VAL A 324 2.51 -4.89 -6.70
N ASP A 325 2.51 -3.86 -7.55
CA ASP A 325 2.22 -3.99 -8.98
C ASP A 325 3.46 -4.57 -9.69
N ILE A 326 3.23 -5.49 -10.62
CA ILE A 326 4.28 -6.15 -11.39
C ILE A 326 4.18 -5.86 -12.89
N ALA A 327 3.63 -4.71 -13.28
CA ALA A 327 3.54 -4.29 -14.67
C ALA A 327 4.86 -4.47 -15.44
N ASN A 328 6.00 -4.17 -14.79
CA ASN A 328 7.33 -4.35 -15.35
C ASN A 328 7.69 -5.80 -15.71
N ALA A 329 7.03 -6.80 -15.13
CA ALA A 329 7.23 -8.20 -15.50
C ALA A 329 6.92 -8.46 -16.98
N SER A 330 5.90 -7.78 -17.53
CA SER A 330 5.52 -7.87 -18.95
C SER A 330 6.45 -7.11 -19.90
N THR A 331 7.34 -6.28 -19.33
CA THR A 331 8.25 -5.46 -20.12
C THR A 331 9.60 -6.13 -20.34
N ALA A 332 9.83 -7.33 -19.80
CA ALA A 332 11.13 -8.00 -19.84
C ALA A 332 10.99 -9.51 -20.09
N GLU A 333 12.09 -10.15 -20.51
CA GLU A 333 12.13 -11.60 -20.66
C GLU A 333 12.19 -12.32 -19.31
N SER A 334 12.94 -11.76 -18.37
CA SER A 334 13.13 -12.28 -17.01
C SER A 334 12.85 -11.19 -15.98
N TYR A 335 12.02 -11.49 -14.99
CA TYR A 335 11.60 -10.58 -13.94
C TYR A 335 11.86 -11.17 -12.57
N HIS A 336 12.51 -10.40 -11.70
CA HIS A 336 12.73 -10.74 -10.30
C HIS A 336 12.16 -9.62 -9.44
N LEU A 337 11.41 -9.99 -8.41
CA LEU A 337 10.92 -9.08 -7.40
C LEU A 337 11.38 -9.56 -6.03
N HIS A 338 12.12 -8.72 -5.33
CA HIS A 338 12.50 -8.89 -3.94
C HIS A 338 11.73 -7.88 -3.08
N VAL A 339 11.17 -8.36 -1.98
CA VAL A 339 10.57 -7.50 -0.97
C VAL A 339 11.26 -7.80 0.34
N HIS A 340 12.06 -6.85 0.81
CA HIS A 340 12.72 -6.95 2.10
C HIS A 340 11.73 -6.59 3.20
N ALA A 341 11.80 -7.27 4.33
CA ALA A 341 11.15 -6.88 5.55
C ALA A 341 12.20 -6.72 6.64
N PRO A 342 11.90 -5.96 7.70
CA PRO A 342 12.72 -5.92 8.89
C PRO A 342 12.99 -7.31 9.47
N ASN A 343 14.15 -7.48 10.12
CA ASN A 343 14.60 -8.78 10.65
C ASN A 343 13.68 -9.37 11.74
N ASP A 344 12.88 -8.53 12.39
CA ASP A 344 11.88 -8.92 13.38
C ASP A 344 10.57 -9.45 12.75
N LEU A 345 10.48 -9.48 11.42
CA LEU A 345 9.32 -10.00 10.69
C LEU A 345 9.71 -11.19 9.80
N TYR A 346 8.76 -12.10 9.57
CA TYR A 346 8.89 -13.21 8.64
C TYR A 346 7.77 -13.23 7.61
N LEU A 347 8.06 -13.79 6.43
CA LEU A 347 7.08 -13.96 5.36
C LEU A 347 6.04 -15.03 5.71
N ALA A 348 4.91 -14.57 6.26
CA ALA A 348 3.82 -15.41 6.67
C ALA A 348 2.90 -15.82 5.52
N GLY A 349 2.82 -15.06 4.44
CA GLY A 349 1.95 -15.38 3.30
C GLY A 349 2.34 -14.64 2.03
N GLN A 350 2.06 -15.27 0.89
CA GLN A 350 2.28 -14.68 -0.43
C GLN A 350 1.15 -15.16 -1.36
N GLU A 351 0.64 -14.26 -2.19
CA GLU A 351 -0.48 -14.52 -3.10
C GLU A 351 -0.30 -13.69 -4.39
N ALA A 352 -0.65 -14.28 -5.53
CA ALA A 352 -0.70 -13.62 -6.82
C ALA A 352 -2.16 -13.35 -7.18
N VAL A 353 -2.54 -12.09 -7.38
CA VAL A 353 -3.92 -11.67 -7.67
C VAL A 353 -4.02 -11.16 -9.10
N GLY A 354 -5.02 -11.64 -9.85
CA GLY A 354 -5.25 -11.26 -11.25
C GLY A 354 -4.41 -12.03 -12.28
N PHE A 355 -3.67 -13.07 -11.86
CA PHE A 355 -2.79 -13.84 -12.75
C PHE A 355 -3.51 -14.90 -13.58
N SER A 356 -4.56 -15.52 -13.06
CA SER A 356 -5.18 -16.69 -13.70
C SER A 356 -5.70 -16.38 -15.10
N SER A 357 -6.39 -15.26 -15.28
CA SER A 357 -6.91 -14.82 -16.59
C SER A 357 -5.79 -14.51 -17.57
N ILE A 358 -4.71 -13.89 -17.10
CA ILE A 358 -3.55 -13.51 -17.93
C ILE A 358 -2.82 -14.77 -18.42
N LEU A 359 -2.58 -15.72 -17.51
CA LEU A 359 -1.90 -16.98 -17.82
C LEU A 359 -2.74 -17.86 -18.76
N GLN A 360 -4.06 -17.92 -18.56
CA GLN A 360 -4.97 -18.66 -19.45
C GLN A 360 -4.94 -18.10 -20.88
N ARG A 361 -5.09 -16.78 -21.05
CA ARG A 361 -4.99 -16.13 -22.37
C ARG A 361 -3.66 -16.41 -23.06
N THR A 362 -2.57 -16.44 -22.29
CA THR A 362 -1.22 -16.60 -22.87
C THR A 362 -0.97 -18.02 -23.34
N ALA A 363 -1.51 -19.02 -22.65
CA ALA A 363 -1.42 -20.41 -23.07
C ALA A 363 -2.03 -20.64 -24.47
N GLU A 364 -2.98 -19.80 -24.88
CA GLU A 364 -3.63 -19.87 -26.19
C GLU A 364 -2.84 -19.14 -27.29
N LEU A 365 -2.11 -18.07 -26.95
CA LEU A 365 -1.56 -17.12 -27.93
C LEU A 365 -0.03 -17.13 -28.06
N ALA A 366 0.71 -17.63 -27.06
CA ALA A 366 2.15 -17.52 -27.02
C ALA A 366 2.85 -18.88 -27.24
N PRO A 367 3.98 -18.90 -27.98
CA PRO A 367 4.75 -20.12 -28.22
C PRO A 367 5.44 -20.63 -26.94
N THR A 368 5.62 -19.79 -25.93
CA THR A 368 6.25 -20.13 -24.66
C THR A 368 5.30 -19.87 -23.50
N THR A 369 5.12 -20.86 -22.64
CA THR A 369 4.31 -20.72 -21.43
C THR A 369 5.04 -19.84 -20.41
N PRO A 370 4.35 -18.85 -19.81
CA PRO A 370 4.95 -18.03 -18.77
C PRO A 370 5.34 -18.90 -17.57
N HIS A 371 6.58 -18.77 -17.12
CA HIS A 371 7.07 -19.48 -15.94
C HIS A 371 7.18 -18.50 -14.78
N CYS A 372 6.16 -18.47 -13.92
CA CYS A 372 6.17 -17.68 -12.70
C CYS A 372 6.27 -18.57 -11.45
N ARG A 373 7.12 -18.20 -10.49
CA ARG A 373 7.36 -18.95 -9.25
C ARG A 373 7.63 -18.01 -8.08
N PHE A 374 7.01 -18.30 -6.95
CA PHE A 374 7.44 -17.74 -5.67
C PHE A 374 8.53 -18.59 -5.04
N ARG A 375 9.48 -17.95 -4.37
CA ARG A 375 10.35 -18.62 -3.41
C ARG A 375 9.51 -19.24 -2.30
N ARG A 376 9.90 -20.42 -1.82
CA ARG A 376 9.22 -21.11 -0.70
C ARG A 376 9.28 -20.22 0.55
N ARG A 377 8.23 -20.28 1.38
CA ARG A 377 8.21 -19.66 2.71
C ARG A 377 8.89 -20.59 3.71
N LEU A 378 9.95 -20.11 4.32
CA LEU A 378 10.85 -20.80 5.25
C LEU A 378 11.10 -19.96 6.52
N GLY A 379 10.23 -18.99 6.81
CA GLY A 379 10.40 -18.07 7.95
C GLY A 379 11.38 -16.93 7.69
N GLN A 380 11.79 -16.69 6.45
CA GLN A 380 12.73 -15.64 6.09
C GLN A 380 12.10 -14.22 6.15
N PRO A 381 12.90 -13.16 6.37
CA PRO A 381 12.44 -11.76 6.40
C PRO A 381 12.37 -11.13 5.01
N HIS A 382 12.12 -11.92 3.95
CA HIS A 382 11.97 -11.38 2.60
C HIS A 382 11.06 -12.25 1.73
N ALA A 383 10.41 -11.62 0.75
CA ALA A 383 9.73 -12.34 -0.34
C ALA A 383 10.56 -12.26 -1.61
N HIS A 384 10.48 -13.32 -2.41
CA HIS A 384 11.07 -13.35 -3.75
C HIS A 384 10.09 -13.97 -4.72
N PHE A 385 9.79 -13.24 -5.79
CA PHE A 385 9.00 -13.71 -6.92
C PHE A 385 9.85 -13.64 -8.18
N TYR A 386 9.76 -14.69 -8.98
CA TYR A 386 10.43 -14.82 -10.27
C TYR A 386 9.37 -15.05 -11.34
N CYS A 387 9.46 -14.35 -12.46
CA CYS A 387 8.69 -14.72 -13.65
C CYS A 387 9.50 -14.57 -14.94
N ARG A 388 9.24 -15.45 -15.91
CA ARG A 388 9.84 -15.43 -17.25
C ARG A 388 8.75 -15.45 -18.30
N TYR A 389 8.96 -14.71 -19.39
CA TYR A 389 8.04 -14.62 -20.53
C TYR A 389 6.62 -14.23 -20.12
N MET A 390 6.50 -13.24 -19.23
CA MET A 390 5.20 -12.67 -18.92
C MET A 390 4.63 -11.99 -20.19
N PRO A 391 3.37 -12.25 -20.57
CA PRO A 391 2.74 -11.62 -21.72
C PRO A 391 2.60 -10.11 -21.53
N THR A 392 2.45 -9.38 -22.62
CA THR A 392 2.01 -7.99 -22.59
C THR A 392 0.66 -7.87 -21.89
N LEU A 393 0.56 -6.96 -20.94
CA LEU A 393 -0.67 -6.70 -20.19
C LEU A 393 -1.60 -5.81 -21.01
N GLN A 394 -2.90 -6.07 -20.92
CA GLN A 394 -3.90 -5.14 -21.42
C GLN A 394 -4.04 -3.95 -20.45
N GLU A 395 -4.52 -2.79 -20.93
CA GLU A 395 -4.58 -1.56 -20.12
C GLU A 395 -5.41 -1.68 -18.82
N ARG A 396 -6.42 -2.56 -18.82
CA ARG A 396 -7.29 -2.83 -17.68
C ARG A 396 -6.71 -3.87 -16.70
N GLU A 397 -5.68 -4.60 -17.13
CA GLU A 397 -5.06 -5.64 -16.32
C GLU A 397 -4.01 -5.02 -15.40
N ARG A 398 -4.14 -5.30 -14.11
CA ARG A 398 -3.18 -4.86 -13.09
C ARG A 398 -2.87 -6.04 -12.17
N PRO A 399 -2.09 -7.03 -12.65
CA PRO A 399 -1.69 -8.14 -11.80
C PRO A 399 -0.90 -7.60 -10.62
N THR A 400 -1.22 -8.07 -9.42
CA THR A 400 -0.57 -7.64 -8.18
C THR A 400 -0.12 -8.81 -7.35
N LEU A 401 0.98 -8.61 -6.63
CA LEU A 401 1.50 -9.56 -5.66
C LEU A 401 1.23 -9.06 -4.25
N VAL A 402 0.68 -9.93 -3.41
CA VAL A 402 0.31 -9.61 -2.03
C VAL A 402 1.19 -10.40 -1.09
N PHE A 403 1.97 -9.70 -0.28
CA PHE A 403 2.85 -10.27 0.74
C PHE A 403 2.33 -9.95 2.13
N LYS A 404 2.40 -10.93 3.03
CA LYS A 404 2.00 -10.80 4.44
C LYS A 404 3.21 -11.09 5.31
N PHE A 405 3.64 -10.10 6.09
CA PHE A 405 4.75 -10.23 7.02
C PHE A 405 4.24 -10.20 8.45
N PHE A 406 4.57 -11.20 9.26
CA PHE A 406 4.21 -11.25 10.68
C PHE A 406 5.46 -11.14 11.54
N GLU A 407 5.30 -10.70 12.77
CA GLU A 407 6.39 -10.63 13.73
C GLU A 407 6.91 -12.02 14.12
N VAL A 408 8.23 -12.15 14.23
CA VAL A 408 8.92 -13.35 14.70
C VAL A 408 8.62 -13.54 16.20
N PRO A 409 8.05 -14.68 16.62
CA PRO A 409 7.85 -15.01 18.03
C PRO A 409 9.18 -15.00 18.80
N PRO A 410 9.23 -14.55 20.07
CA PRO A 410 8.10 -14.27 20.96
C PRO A 410 7.30 -12.97 20.70
N GLY A 411 7.91 -11.95 20.10
CA GLY A 411 7.23 -10.72 19.63
C GLY A 411 6.26 -9.99 20.60
N THR A 412 5.49 -9.03 20.07
CA THR A 412 4.49 -8.24 20.80
C THR A 412 3.31 -9.06 21.28
N VAL A 413 2.98 -10.14 20.57
CA VAL A 413 1.84 -11.01 20.92
C VAL A 413 2.13 -11.80 22.20
N LEU A 414 3.36 -12.29 22.41
CA LEU A 414 3.69 -12.95 23.67
C LEU A 414 3.64 -11.96 24.83
N ARG A 415 4.20 -10.75 24.65
CA ARG A 415 4.14 -9.71 25.70
C ARG A 415 2.70 -9.43 26.11
N ALA A 416 1.81 -9.19 25.15
CA ALA A 416 0.39 -8.99 25.41
C ALA A 416 -0.28 -10.22 26.06
N THR A 417 0.17 -11.43 25.71
CA THR A 417 -0.31 -12.67 26.32
C THR A 417 0.08 -12.78 27.79
N ILE A 418 1.35 -12.53 28.12
CA ILE A 418 1.85 -12.54 29.50
C ILE A 418 1.09 -11.51 30.33
N THR A 419 0.94 -10.28 29.83
CA THR A 419 0.20 -9.22 30.53
C THR A 419 -1.27 -9.59 30.75
N ALA A 420 -1.95 -10.16 29.74
CA ALA A 420 -3.34 -10.57 29.88
C ALA A 420 -3.54 -11.73 30.86
N ILE A 421 -2.64 -12.72 30.85
CA ILE A 421 -2.67 -13.83 31.82
C ILE A 421 -2.41 -13.32 33.24
N ALA A 422 -1.41 -12.46 33.42
CA ALA A 422 -1.11 -11.87 34.72
C ALA A 422 -2.30 -11.03 35.25
N ALA A 423 -2.91 -10.21 34.39
CA ALA A 423 -4.10 -9.44 34.76
C ALA A 423 -5.28 -10.33 35.13
N PHE A 424 -5.55 -11.39 34.35
CA PHE A 424 -6.58 -12.37 34.68
C PHE A 424 -6.33 -13.03 36.03
N ALA A 425 -5.10 -13.48 36.32
CA ALA A 425 -4.77 -14.13 37.58
C ALA A 425 -4.98 -13.20 38.79
N ILE A 426 -4.56 -11.93 38.67
CA ILE A 426 -4.74 -10.92 39.74
C ILE A 426 -6.22 -10.60 39.94
N LEU A 427 -6.98 -10.35 38.86
CA LEU A 427 -8.41 -10.07 38.92
C LEU A 427 -9.19 -11.24 39.51
N TRP A 428 -8.84 -12.47 39.10
CA TRP A 428 -9.45 -13.69 39.64
C TRP A 428 -9.16 -13.87 41.12
N LEU A 429 -7.89 -13.74 41.53
CA LEU A 429 -7.49 -13.92 42.93
C LEU A 429 -8.21 -12.92 43.84
N ILE A 430 -8.22 -11.63 43.46
CA ILE A 430 -8.85 -10.59 44.28
C ILE A 430 -10.37 -10.74 44.27
N GLY A 431 -10.98 -10.98 43.10
CA GLY A 431 -12.42 -11.24 43.04
C GLY A 431 -12.83 -12.49 43.84
N PHE A 432 -12.00 -13.53 43.86
CA PHE A 432 -12.21 -14.71 44.69
C PHE A 432 -12.15 -14.37 46.18
N VAL A 433 -11.11 -13.65 46.62
CA VAL A 433 -10.95 -13.27 48.03
C VAL A 433 -12.06 -12.33 48.48
N SER A 434 -12.32 -11.26 47.74
CA SER A 434 -13.35 -10.26 48.07
C SER A 434 -14.75 -10.86 48.14
N SER A 435 -15.09 -11.79 47.24
CA SER A 435 -16.43 -12.41 47.23
C SER A 435 -16.65 -13.49 48.30
N ARG A 436 -15.57 -14.06 48.87
CA ARG A 436 -15.63 -15.18 49.81
C ARG A 436 -15.44 -14.78 51.26
N PHE A 437 -14.46 -13.94 51.51
CA PHE A 437 -13.99 -13.71 52.88
C PHE A 437 -14.60 -12.46 53.51
N GLY A 438 -15.06 -11.49 52.70
CA GLY A 438 -15.58 -10.22 53.21
C GLY A 438 -14.49 -9.39 53.90
N GLU A 439 -14.44 -8.10 53.60
CA GLU A 439 -13.47 -7.10 54.13
C GLU A 439 -11.98 -7.48 54.10
N SER A 440 -11.21 -6.70 53.32
CA SER A 440 -9.76 -6.77 53.28
C SER A 440 -9.25 -5.53 54.00
N ASP A 441 -8.66 -5.66 55.19
CA ASP A 441 -8.07 -4.54 55.96
C ASP A 441 -6.83 -3.91 55.30
N THR A 442 -6.62 -4.13 54.00
CA THR A 442 -5.44 -3.68 53.26
C THR A 442 -5.78 -3.13 51.88
N ASP A 443 -5.14 -2.01 51.53
CA ASP A 443 -5.15 -1.41 50.19
C ASP A 443 -4.32 -2.20 49.16
N ALA A 444 -3.56 -3.21 49.59
CA ALA A 444 -2.68 -3.97 48.70
C ALA A 444 -3.36 -4.52 47.43
N PRO A 445 -4.61 -5.03 47.47
CA PRO A 445 -5.33 -5.48 46.28
C PRO A 445 -5.58 -4.35 45.27
N ALA A 446 -5.90 -3.14 45.72
CA ALA A 446 -6.12 -2.00 44.83
C ALA A 446 -4.86 -1.64 44.04
N PHE A 447 -3.69 -1.63 44.70
CA PHE A 447 -2.40 -1.41 44.05
C PHE A 447 -2.04 -2.54 43.08
N LEU A 448 -2.25 -3.80 43.46
CA LEU A 448 -2.01 -4.95 42.60
C LEU A 448 -2.90 -4.95 41.35
N LEU A 449 -4.14 -4.46 41.45
CA LEU A 449 -5.07 -4.34 40.32
C LEU A 449 -4.67 -3.25 39.32
N ALA A 450 -4.02 -2.18 39.79
CA ALA A 450 -3.52 -1.12 38.92
C ALA A 450 -2.26 -1.53 38.14
N PHE A 451 -1.47 -2.48 38.67
CA PHE A 451 -0.18 -2.86 38.08
C PHE A 451 -0.28 -3.39 36.64
N PRO A 452 -1.22 -4.29 36.25
CA PRO A 452 -1.32 -4.73 34.86
C PRO A 452 -1.73 -3.62 33.89
N ALA A 453 -2.46 -2.59 34.36
CA ALA A 453 -2.73 -1.41 33.54
C ALA A 453 -1.44 -0.62 33.28
N LEU A 454 -0.61 -0.39 34.30
CA LEU A 454 0.70 0.24 34.15
C LEU A 454 1.60 -0.58 33.21
N ALA A 455 1.69 -1.90 33.42
CA ALA A 455 2.46 -2.79 32.56
C ALA A 455 1.95 -2.77 31.10
N ALA A 456 0.64 -2.74 30.90
CA ALA A 456 0.05 -2.67 29.57
C ALA A 456 0.35 -1.34 28.86
N THR A 457 0.33 -0.22 29.60
CA THR A 457 0.74 1.08 29.02
C THR A 457 2.22 1.11 28.68
N TRP A 458 3.09 0.62 29.56
CA TRP A 458 4.53 0.52 29.29
C TRP A 458 4.80 -0.35 28.06
N LEU A 459 4.27 -1.58 28.04
CA LEU A 459 4.49 -2.51 26.92
C LEU A 459 3.82 -2.07 25.62
N GLY A 460 2.78 -1.23 25.69
CA GLY A 460 2.02 -0.75 24.54
C GLY A 460 2.60 0.53 23.89
N PHE A 461 3.22 1.41 24.67
CA PHE A 461 3.69 2.72 24.20
C PHE A 461 5.20 2.79 23.92
N ASP A 462 6.02 1.94 24.55
CA ASP A 462 7.47 2.18 24.65
C ASP A 462 8.32 1.70 23.46
N ALA A 463 7.69 1.52 22.29
CA ALA A 463 8.44 1.40 21.04
C ALA A 463 7.75 2.25 19.98
N PRO A 464 8.20 3.49 19.75
CA PRO A 464 7.98 4.17 18.48
C PRO A 464 8.75 3.39 17.39
N SER A 465 8.26 2.20 17.06
CA SER A 465 8.85 1.42 16.01
C SER A 465 8.44 2.05 14.70
N ARG A 466 9.43 2.65 14.06
CA ARG A 466 9.25 3.51 12.89
C ARG A 466 8.76 2.72 11.66
N LYS A 467 8.61 1.39 11.70
CA LYS A 467 8.53 0.54 10.50
C LYS A 467 7.09 0.29 9.98
N LEU A 468 6.91 0.17 8.66
CA LEU A 468 5.59 0.09 7.99
C LEU A 468 4.77 -1.15 8.37
N LEU A 469 5.39 -2.20 8.93
CA LEU A 469 4.79 -3.53 9.06
C LEU A 469 4.70 -4.04 10.51
N GLU A 470 4.99 -3.20 11.50
CA GLU A 470 5.09 -3.65 12.89
C GLU A 470 3.80 -3.50 13.71
N GLY A 471 3.67 -4.39 14.72
CA GLY A 471 2.63 -4.35 15.72
C GLY A 471 1.34 -5.05 15.30
N THR A 472 0.92 -6.04 16.08
CA THR A 472 -0.35 -6.71 15.83
C THR A 472 -1.49 -5.92 16.47
N MET A 473 -2.50 -5.60 15.67
CA MET A 473 -3.70 -4.93 16.17
C MET A 473 -4.34 -5.66 17.34
N SER A 474 -4.27 -6.99 17.32
CA SER A 474 -4.78 -7.82 18.40
C SER A 474 -4.00 -7.66 19.70
N ALA A 475 -2.66 -7.55 19.66
CA ALA A 475 -1.87 -7.28 20.86
C ALA A 475 -2.21 -5.90 21.46
N ARG A 476 -2.31 -4.85 20.64
CA ARG A 476 -2.69 -3.51 21.13
C ARG A 476 -4.08 -3.48 21.74
N PHE A 477 -5.06 -4.09 21.07
CA PHE A 477 -6.42 -4.18 21.60
C PHE A 477 -6.47 -5.00 22.90
N CYS A 478 -5.71 -6.09 22.97
CA CYS A 478 -5.58 -6.91 24.17
C CYS A 478 -5.01 -6.08 25.34
N LEU A 479 -3.92 -5.33 25.12
CA LEU A 479 -3.32 -4.48 26.16
C LEU A 479 -4.27 -3.38 26.64
N ILE A 480 -5.00 -2.72 25.72
CA ILE A 480 -6.01 -1.71 26.09
C ILE A 480 -7.12 -2.34 26.91
N LEU A 481 -7.65 -3.49 26.48
CA LEU A 481 -8.71 -4.19 27.20
C LEU A 481 -8.23 -4.66 28.58
N THR A 482 -7.00 -5.15 28.67
CA THR A 482 -6.37 -5.50 29.96
C THR A 482 -6.28 -4.29 30.89
N ALA A 483 -5.84 -3.12 30.39
CA ALA A 483 -5.79 -1.90 31.20
C ALA A 483 -7.18 -1.47 31.70
N VAL A 484 -8.21 -1.51 30.82
CA VAL A 484 -9.59 -1.19 31.19
C VAL A 484 -10.14 -2.16 32.24
N LEU A 485 -9.92 -3.46 32.08
CA LEU A 485 -10.39 -4.47 33.03
C LEU A 485 -9.69 -4.35 34.39
N SER A 486 -8.39 -4.03 34.40
CA SER A 486 -7.64 -3.73 35.62
C SER A 486 -8.18 -2.51 36.37
N LEU A 487 -8.45 -1.41 35.65
CA LEU A 487 -9.07 -0.22 36.25
C LEU A 487 -10.48 -0.49 36.76
N ALA A 488 -11.29 -1.25 36.01
CA ALA A 488 -12.62 -1.66 36.43
C ALA A 488 -12.58 -2.55 37.69
N GLY A 489 -11.63 -3.49 37.76
CA GLY A 489 -11.41 -4.31 38.95
C GLY A 489 -10.98 -3.49 40.16
N SER A 490 -10.07 -2.53 39.98
CA SER A 490 -9.64 -1.61 41.05
C SER A 490 -10.80 -0.75 41.56
N ALA A 491 -11.62 -0.19 40.66
CA ALA A 491 -12.81 0.56 41.05
C ALA A 491 -13.85 -0.32 41.75
N LEU A 492 -14.04 -1.56 41.28
CA LEU A 492 -14.96 -2.52 41.90
C LEU A 492 -14.50 -2.90 43.31
N PHE A 493 -13.20 -3.09 43.51
CA PHE A 493 -12.62 -3.34 44.84
C PHE A 493 -12.87 -2.18 45.80
N LEU A 494 -12.55 -0.95 45.39
CA LEU A 494 -12.79 0.25 46.21
C LEU A 494 -14.27 0.46 46.54
N LEU A 495 -15.17 0.16 45.60
CA LEU A 495 -16.61 0.22 45.85
C LEU A 495 -17.06 -0.85 46.84
N HIS A 496 -16.51 -2.06 46.76
CA HIS A 496 -16.81 -3.15 47.68
C HIS A 496 -16.37 -2.80 49.12
N GLU A 497 -15.20 -2.18 49.26
CA GLU A 497 -14.66 -1.70 50.53
C GLU A 497 -15.40 -0.49 51.09
N SER A 498 -15.89 0.40 50.22
CA SER A 498 -16.63 1.61 50.65
C SER A 498 -18.06 1.35 51.12
N TYR A 499 -18.64 0.19 50.78
CA TYR A 499 -20.04 -0.15 51.06
C TYR A 499 -20.22 -1.61 51.52
N PRO A 500 -19.64 -2.00 52.67
CA PRO A 500 -19.76 -3.38 53.17
C PRO A 500 -21.19 -3.73 53.63
N ASP A 501 -21.86 -2.81 54.34
CA ASP A 501 -23.14 -3.13 55.02
C ASP A 501 -24.40 -2.65 54.29
N ASN A 502 -24.28 -1.67 53.39
CA ASN A 502 -25.44 -0.95 52.83
C ASN A 502 -25.82 -1.35 51.41
N PHE A 503 -25.05 -2.25 50.77
CA PHE A 503 -25.27 -2.64 49.40
C PHE A 503 -25.22 -4.17 49.27
N GLU A 504 -26.38 -4.78 49.02
CA GLU A 504 -26.42 -6.19 48.67
C GLU A 504 -25.79 -6.38 47.29
N TRP A 505 -24.51 -6.76 47.28
CA TRP A 505 -23.79 -7.09 46.06
C TRP A 505 -24.52 -8.22 45.32
N PRO A 506 -24.88 -8.04 44.04
CA PRO A 506 -25.65 -9.04 43.33
C PRO A 506 -24.84 -10.33 43.22
N LYS A 507 -25.34 -11.38 43.86
CA LYS A 507 -24.75 -12.72 43.81
C LYS A 507 -25.24 -13.47 42.57
N LEU A 508 -24.44 -14.41 42.10
CA LEU A 508 -24.87 -15.33 41.05
C LEU A 508 -26.06 -16.19 41.55
N PRO A 509 -27.02 -16.51 40.68
CA PRO A 509 -28.22 -17.26 41.06
C PRO A 509 -27.88 -18.67 41.57
N ASP A 510 -28.74 -19.21 42.44
CA ASP A 510 -28.66 -20.56 43.01
C ASP A 510 -27.38 -20.88 43.80
N GLY A 511 -26.69 -19.86 44.33
CA GLY A 511 -25.42 -20.07 45.03
C GLY A 511 -24.30 -20.58 44.10
N ARG A 512 -24.44 -20.40 42.78
CA ARG A 512 -23.39 -20.76 41.82
C ARG A 512 -22.19 -19.85 42.01
N ALA A 513 -21.02 -20.38 41.69
CA ALA A 513 -19.78 -19.60 41.66
C ALA A 513 -19.11 -19.76 40.29
N PHE A 514 -18.62 -18.66 39.71
CA PHE A 514 -17.80 -18.67 38.51
C PHE A 514 -16.32 -18.66 38.92
N LEU A 515 -15.62 -19.78 38.73
CA LEU A 515 -14.24 -19.96 39.20
C LEU A 515 -14.06 -19.63 40.69
N GLY A 516 -15.08 -19.95 41.51
CA GLY A 516 -15.08 -19.68 42.95
C GLY A 516 -15.58 -18.29 43.36
N VAL A 517 -15.75 -17.36 42.40
CA VAL A 517 -16.31 -16.01 42.61
C VAL A 517 -17.83 -16.07 42.66
N THR A 518 -18.43 -15.57 43.75
CA THR A 518 -19.89 -15.57 43.95
C THR A 518 -20.58 -14.27 43.52
N ASP A 519 -19.85 -13.16 43.50
CA ASP A 519 -20.41 -11.86 43.11
C ASP A 519 -20.47 -11.73 41.59
N ALA A 520 -21.64 -11.33 41.07
CA ALA A 520 -21.90 -11.26 39.64
C ALA A 520 -20.97 -10.28 38.92
N TRP A 521 -20.68 -9.12 39.53
CA TRP A 521 -19.80 -8.10 38.92
C TRP A 521 -18.35 -8.59 38.82
N TRP A 522 -17.82 -9.19 39.87
CA TRP A 522 -16.49 -9.80 39.84
C TRP A 522 -16.44 -10.94 38.82
N ALA A 523 -17.47 -11.78 38.78
CA ALA A 523 -17.57 -12.87 37.80
C ALA A 523 -17.53 -12.36 36.35
N VAL A 524 -18.21 -11.24 36.04
CA VAL A 524 -18.15 -10.60 34.71
C VAL A 524 -16.75 -10.09 34.38
N VAL A 525 -16.10 -9.34 35.27
CA VAL A 525 -14.75 -8.80 35.03
C VAL A 525 -13.73 -9.92 34.84
N VAL A 526 -13.76 -10.94 35.71
CA VAL A 526 -12.90 -12.13 35.62
C VAL A 526 -13.17 -12.91 34.33
N GLY A 527 -14.44 -13.09 33.96
CA GLY A 527 -14.83 -13.76 32.72
C GLY A 527 -14.31 -13.05 31.48
N LEU A 528 -14.42 -11.71 31.43
CA LEU A 528 -13.88 -10.91 30.33
C LEU A 528 -12.34 -10.97 30.25
N ALA A 529 -11.66 -10.92 31.41
CA ALA A 529 -10.21 -11.05 31.48
C ALA A 529 -9.73 -12.42 31.00
N LEU A 530 -10.44 -13.48 31.39
CA LEU A 530 -10.17 -14.85 30.94
C LEU A 530 -10.32 -14.99 29.42
N VAL A 531 -11.43 -14.49 28.85
CA VAL A 531 -11.66 -14.52 27.40
C VAL A 531 -10.58 -13.75 26.65
N ASN A 532 -10.16 -12.59 27.16
CA ASN A 532 -9.07 -11.80 26.56
C ASN A 532 -7.75 -12.59 26.58
N ALA A 533 -7.38 -13.15 27.73
CA ALA A 533 -6.17 -13.95 27.91
C ALA A 533 -6.15 -15.21 27.02
N MET A 534 -7.25 -15.97 26.98
CA MET A 534 -7.39 -17.15 26.11
C MET A 534 -7.28 -16.78 24.63
N ARG A 535 -7.93 -15.69 24.21
CA ARG A 535 -7.92 -15.25 22.81
C ARG A 535 -6.51 -14.85 22.36
N ILE A 536 -5.81 -14.01 23.13
CA ILE A 536 -4.46 -13.58 22.74
C ILE A 536 -3.46 -14.74 22.86
N GLY A 537 -3.61 -15.61 23.87
CA GLY A 537 -2.79 -16.81 24.04
C GLY A 537 -2.94 -17.78 22.87
N TYR A 538 -4.17 -18.04 22.41
CA TYR A 538 -4.42 -18.82 21.21
C TYR A 538 -3.73 -18.22 19.98
N GLN A 539 -3.82 -16.89 19.79
CA GLN A 539 -3.12 -16.23 18.69
C GLN A 539 -1.60 -16.32 18.80
N CYS A 540 -1.05 -16.24 20.01
CA CYS A 540 0.37 -16.44 20.27
C CYS A 540 0.79 -17.85 19.84
N LEU A 541 0.08 -18.88 20.31
CA LEU A 541 0.35 -20.27 19.98
C LEU A 541 0.27 -20.54 18.48
N VAL A 542 -0.77 -20.05 17.80
CA VAL A 542 -0.92 -20.22 16.34
C VAL A 542 0.22 -19.54 15.58
N ARG A 543 0.67 -18.36 16.01
CA ARG A 543 1.79 -17.65 15.36
C ARG A 543 3.12 -18.37 15.60
N THR A 544 3.38 -18.78 16.84
CA THR A 544 4.55 -19.59 17.20
C THR A 544 4.58 -20.87 16.40
N TRP A 545 3.48 -21.63 16.39
CA TRP A 545 3.34 -22.86 15.61
C TRP A 545 3.60 -22.63 14.11
N ASN A 546 2.97 -21.62 13.51
CA ASN A 546 3.16 -21.31 12.10
C ASN A 546 4.62 -20.96 11.78
N TYR A 547 5.29 -20.19 12.63
CA TYR A 547 6.69 -19.85 12.45
C TYR A 547 7.60 -21.08 12.59
N SER A 548 7.43 -21.87 13.66
CA SER A 548 8.16 -23.13 13.86
C SER A 548 7.95 -24.12 12.71
N HIS A 549 6.73 -24.24 12.21
CA HIS A 549 6.42 -25.08 11.04
C HIS A 549 7.14 -24.60 9.77
N LEU A 550 7.28 -23.29 9.58
CA LEU A 550 8.03 -22.74 8.44
C LEU A 550 9.53 -22.97 8.57
N LEU A 551 10.09 -22.86 9.78
CA LEU A 551 11.51 -23.15 10.06
C LEU A 551 11.85 -24.63 9.89
N ALA A 552 10.91 -25.53 10.21
CA ALA A 552 11.12 -26.97 10.11
C ALA A 552 11.15 -27.49 8.65
N LYS A 553 10.74 -26.67 7.66
CA LYS A 553 10.75 -27.08 6.25
C LYS A 553 12.19 -27.12 5.74
N LYS A 554 12.63 -28.30 5.31
CA LYS A 554 13.94 -28.49 4.69
C LYS A 554 14.01 -27.75 3.35
N VAL A 555 15.19 -27.20 3.07
CA VAL A 555 15.56 -26.74 1.73
C VAL A 555 15.95 -27.99 0.95
N GLU A 556 15.00 -28.49 0.16
CA GLU A 556 15.26 -29.53 -0.84
C GLU A 556 15.83 -28.92 -2.12
#